data_AF-A0A9D2KEM9-F1
#
_entry.id   AF-A0A9D2KEM9-F1
#
_cell.length_a   1.000
_cell.length_b   1.000
_cell.length_c   1.000
_cell.angle_alpha   90.00
_cell.angle_beta   90.00
_cell.angle_gamma   90.00
#
_symmetry.space_group_name_H-M   'P 1'
#
loop_
_entity.id
_entity.type
_entity.pdbx_description
1 polymer ?
#
loop_
_entity_poly.entity_id
_entity_poly.type
_entity_poly.pdbx_seq_one_letter_code
_entity_poly.pdbx_strand_id
1 'polypeptide(L)' 'KMQVSGRLDGREIAGTEHYHEGSIPLQTLRADIDYGFAEAHTTFGMIGVKCWIYKGEVLKGAKRAEGGK' A
#
# COMPACT_ATOMS: atom_id res chain seq x y z
N LYS A 1 4.52 1.95 1.06
CA LYS A 1 3.73 2.32 2.25
C LYS A 1 2.68 1.24 2.43
N MET A 2 2.58 0.69 3.64
CA MET A 2 1.52 -0.24 4.03
C MET A 2 0.77 0.36 5.21
N GLN A 3 -0.54 0.19 5.20
CA GLN A 3 -1.42 0.55 6.29
C GLN A 3 -2.33 -0.62 6.58
N VAL A 4 -2.39 -1.02 7.84
CA VAL A 4 -3.23 -2.11 8.33
C VAL A 4 -4.16 -1.55 9.39
N SER A 5 -5.44 -1.83 9.27
CA SER A 5 -6.48 -1.34 10.18
C SER A 5 -7.38 -2.48 10.63
N GLY A 6 -7.77 -2.48 11.90
CA GLY A 6 -8.65 -3.49 12.48
C GLY A 6 -8.25 -3.83 13.90
N ARG A 7 -8.72 -4.97 14.41
CA ARG A 7 -8.34 -5.47 15.74
C ARG A 7 -6.98 -6.16 15.69
N LEU A 8 -5.93 -5.36 15.57
CA LEU A 8 -4.55 -5.82 15.43
C LEU A 8 -4.11 -6.58 16.69
N ASP A 9 -3.52 -7.75 16.50
CA ASP A 9 -3.05 -8.63 17.58
C ASP A 9 -4.15 -9.03 18.59
N GLY A 10 -5.42 -9.07 18.13
CA GLY A 10 -6.55 -9.46 18.98
C GLY A 10 -6.99 -8.40 19.98
N ARG A 11 -6.47 -7.16 19.89
CA ARG A 11 -6.89 -6.04 20.74
C ARG A 11 -8.41 -5.83 20.70
N GLU A 12 -8.98 -5.43 21.85
CA GLU A 12 -10.42 -5.17 21.99
C GLU A 12 -10.86 -3.97 21.14
N ILE A 13 -10.02 -2.94 21.07
CA ILE A 13 -10.26 -1.73 20.29
C ILE A 13 -9.49 -1.79 18.97
N ALA A 14 -10.14 -1.43 17.87
CA ALA A 14 -9.51 -1.40 16.56
C ALA A 14 -8.43 -0.30 16.50
N GLY A 15 -7.26 -0.68 15.99
CA GLY A 15 -6.12 0.21 15.75
C GLY A 15 -5.84 0.37 14.26
N THR A 16 -4.98 1.31 13.93
CA THR A 16 -4.43 1.47 12.58
C THR A 16 -2.93 1.68 12.69
N GLU A 17 -2.17 0.76 12.12
CA GLU A 17 -0.72 0.85 12.05
C GLU A 17 -0.30 1.03 10.60
N HIS A 18 0.70 1.87 10.39
CA HIS A 18 1.23 2.10 9.07
C HIS A 18 2.75 2.13 9.14
N TYR A 19 3.35 1.63 8.07
CA TYR A 19 4.78 1.63 7.89
C TYR A 19 5.07 2.05 6.45
N HIS A 20 6.10 2.84 6.25
CA HIS A 20 6.61 3.08 4.91
C HIS A 20 8.11 3.26 4.95
N GLU A 21 8.73 2.69 3.94
CA GLU A 21 10.15 2.88 3.67
C GLU A 21 10.26 3.71 2.40
N GLY A 22 11.24 4.63 2.38
CA GLY A 22 11.43 5.57 1.29
C GLY A 22 10.37 6.68 1.21
N SER A 23 10.41 7.41 0.09
CA SER A 23 9.51 8.53 -0.20
C SER A 23 8.42 8.10 -1.18
N ILE A 24 7.16 8.38 -0.83
CA ILE A 24 5.98 8.08 -1.66
C ILE A 24 5.19 9.38 -1.82
N PRO A 25 5.43 10.13 -2.91
CA PRO A 25 4.82 11.44 -3.11
C PRO A 25 3.38 11.32 -3.61
N LEU A 26 2.42 11.25 -2.67
CA LEU A 26 0.99 11.10 -2.98
C LEU A 26 0.35 12.31 -3.67
N GLN A 27 0.98 13.48 -3.59
CA GLN A 27 0.51 14.71 -4.25
C GLN A 27 0.99 14.82 -5.70
N THR A 28 1.98 14.03 -6.11
CA THR A 28 2.63 14.14 -7.41
C THR A 28 1.93 13.26 -8.44
N LEU A 29 1.10 13.84 -9.29
CA LEU A 29 0.31 13.09 -10.29
C LEU A 29 1.14 12.33 -11.34
N ARG A 30 2.40 12.73 -11.57
CA ARG A 30 3.32 12.03 -12.48
C ARG A 30 4.01 10.81 -11.86
N ALA A 31 3.84 10.60 -10.56
CA ALA A 31 4.37 9.43 -9.87
C ALA A 31 3.54 8.20 -10.25
N ASP A 32 4.19 7.13 -10.68
CA ASP A 32 3.55 5.84 -10.88
C ASP A 32 3.41 5.15 -9.52
N ILE A 33 2.17 5.13 -9.01
CA ILE A 33 1.85 4.56 -7.71
C ILE A 33 0.76 3.52 -7.88
N ASP A 34 1.13 2.26 -7.65
CA ASP A 34 0.16 1.18 -7.55
C ASP A 34 -0.48 1.22 -6.16
N TYR A 35 -1.83 1.23 -6.13
CA TYR A 35 -2.61 1.09 -4.93
C TYR A 35 -3.36 -0.25 -4.93
N GLY A 36 -3.31 -0.96 -3.81
CA GLY A 36 -4.05 -2.19 -3.59
C GLY A 36 -4.74 -2.19 -2.22
N PHE A 37 -5.90 -2.82 -2.15
CA PHE A 37 -6.65 -3.05 -0.93
C PHE A 37 -7.08 -4.51 -0.83
N ALA A 38 -6.95 -5.10 0.35
CA ALA A 38 -7.41 -6.45 0.65
C ALA A 38 -7.97 -6.52 2.06
N GLU A 39 -8.91 -7.43 2.28
CA GLU A 39 -9.51 -7.70 3.57
C GLU A 39 -9.13 -9.12 4.02
N ALA A 40 -8.73 -9.25 5.28
CA ALA A 40 -8.40 -10.52 5.90
C ALA A 40 -9.44 -10.84 6.98
N HIS A 41 -10.10 -11.98 6.84
CA HIS A 41 -11.03 -12.49 7.84
C HIS A 41 -10.26 -13.23 8.92
N THR A 42 -10.39 -12.78 10.16
CA THR A 42 -9.77 -13.40 11.33
C THR A 42 -10.82 -13.76 12.37
N THR A 43 -10.44 -14.56 13.36
CA THR A 43 -11.33 -14.98 14.45
C THR A 43 -11.93 -13.80 15.22
N PHE A 44 -11.20 -12.69 15.32
CA PHE A 44 -11.60 -11.50 16.08
C PHE A 44 -12.24 -10.40 15.22
N GLY A 45 -12.49 -10.66 13.94
CA GLY A 45 -13.11 -9.73 13.00
C GLY A 45 -12.31 -9.58 11.70
N MET A 46 -12.53 -8.47 10.99
CA MET A 46 -11.83 -8.18 9.74
C MET A 46 -10.64 -7.24 9.94
N ILE A 47 -9.56 -7.52 9.22
CA ILE A 47 -8.39 -6.65 9.11
C ILE A 47 -8.31 -6.14 7.67
N GLY A 48 -8.32 -4.81 7.51
CA GLY A 48 -8.11 -4.16 6.21
C GLY A 48 -6.63 -3.85 5.99
N VAL A 49 -6.11 -4.24 4.83
CA VAL A 49 -4.72 -3.98 4.40
C VAL A 49 -4.74 -3.10 3.16
N LYS A 50 -4.11 -1.92 3.24
CA LYS A 50 -3.91 -0.98 2.14
C LYS A 50 -2.43 -0.90 1.83
N CYS A 51 -2.07 -1.04 0.56
CA CYS A 51 -0.69 -0.97 0.09
C CYS A 51 -0.54 0.07 -1.01
N TRP A 52 0.55 0.84 -0.93
CA TRP A 52 1.00 1.76 -1.96
C TRP A 52 2.44 1.42 -2.34
N ILE A 53 2.68 1.17 -3.63
CA ILE A 53 3.99 0.85 -4.19
C ILE A 53 4.34 1.96 -5.19
N TYR A 54 5.36 2.74 -4.88
CA TYR A 54 5.89 3.75 -5.79
C TYR A 54 6.91 3.10 -6.73
N LYS A 55 6.66 3.15 -8.04
CA LYS A 55 7.51 2.55 -9.08
C LYS A 55 8.43 3.54 -9.79
N GLY A 56 8.38 4.82 -9.41
CA GLY A 56 9.12 5.90 -10.08
C GLY A 56 8.19 6.88 -10.79
N GLU A 57 8.77 7.82 -11.54
CA GLU A 57 7.99 8.80 -12.30
C GLU A 57 7.79 8.34 -13.75
N VAL A 58 6.57 8.50 -14.28
CA VAL A 58 6.30 8.24 -15.70
C VAL A 58 6.77 9.44 -16.51
N LEU A 59 7.98 9.39 -17.03
CA LEU A 59 8.44 10.29 -18.08
C LEU A 59 7.71 9.93 -19.38
N LYS A 60 6.89 10.85 -19.91
CA LYS A 60 6.22 10.69 -21.21
C LYS A 60 7.26 10.39 -22.30
N GLY A 61 7.49 9.12 -22.64
CA GLY A 61 8.38 8.71 -23.73
C GLY A 61 9.21 7.44 -23.52
N ALA A 62 9.37 6.93 -22.28
CA ALA A 62 10.12 5.69 -22.07
C ALA A 62 9.18 4.48 -22.14
N LYS A 63 9.39 3.60 -23.12
CA LYS A 63 8.74 2.29 -23.21
C LYS A 63 8.78 1.60 -21.85
N ARG A 64 7.67 0.97 -21.43
CA ARG A 64 7.69 -0.03 -20.34
C ARG A 64 8.80 -1.03 -20.67
N ALA A 65 9.93 -0.93 -19.98
CA ALA A 65 10.94 -1.97 -20.04
C ALA A 65 10.34 -3.18 -19.32
N GLU A 66 10.05 -4.23 -20.08
CA GLU A 66 9.76 -5.55 -19.55
C GLU A 66 10.87 -5.94 -18.56
N GLY A 67 10.48 -6.19 -17.31
CA GLY A 67 11.36 -6.63 -16.25
C GLY A 67 10.68 -7.70 -15.44
N GLY A 68 10.86 -8.95 -15.85
CA GLY A 68 10.44 -10.13 -15.11
C GLY A 68 10.75 -11.39 -15.89
N LYS A 69 11.99 -11.89 -15.75
CA LYS A 69 12.36 -13.26 -16.09
C LYS A 69 11.92 -14.19 -14.96
#